data_AF-A0A919MYI8-F1
#
_entry.id   AF-A0A919MYI8-F1
#
_cell.length_a   1.000
_cell.length_b   1.000
_cell.length_c   1.000
_cell.angle_alpha   90.00
_cell.angle_beta   90.00
_cell.angle_gamma   90.00
#
_symmetry.space_group_name_H-M   'P 1'
#
loop_
_entity.id
_entity.type
_entity.pdbx_description
1 polymer ?
#
loop_
_entity_poly.entity_id
_entity_poly.type
_entity_poly.pdbx_seq_one_letter_code
_entity_poly.pdbx_strand_id
1 'polypeptide(L)'
;MAYGLAGVLLIVLVFAVVPMPVVNRLLGAYLRDLVAAQVACPGMAAAPPEVTVRGGALLPQLVRRRLAEIELTMPDLTMSGVEHASFAATLRDVSQPEPDVTRVGSMDAAITIGFANLPDPPDGQPVPSYRRAPDGTLAIEVTVPPAAAKDVRTRLYLKMDINGNTITSTPQRLTIFGRTLPAAQVGSMTGGVRRQKLPALPAGLNYRSITPRSDGLHVALAGVSTTPLNQLPTSFAGRTVSYSARDGLLGISTAFEIPPIVNIPLTIYAQPRLAGGAMTLEPRSVQIFGANRPPSDLIAKLVLAQIKQEDLSRRLPALPAGIRYRSVTVDSGGIRVVVSGVTVQPFSSLPKPKGAVTTYGADKGLLTVTTVGSAGRTMPVTVFAAPAIAGNKLEIAPQRIGMFDTLFPAADVFAELKSENTTYALQALPAGLEYRQVEVVPGGLRIRLTGRDVTLSKGLLGGGC
;
A
#
# COMPACT_ATOMS: atom_id res chain seq x y z
N MET A 1 -7.53 33.26 -88.79
CA MET A 1 -7.57 33.14 -87.31
C MET A 1 -6.18 33.44 -86.77
N ALA A 2 -5.93 34.71 -86.43
CA ALA A 2 -4.65 35.20 -85.96
C ALA A 2 -4.74 35.43 -84.44
N TYR A 3 -4.51 34.37 -83.66
CA TYR A 3 -4.01 34.48 -82.28
C TYR A 3 -2.53 34.07 -82.30
N GLY A 4 -1.76 34.78 -83.12
CA GLY A 4 -0.33 34.58 -83.31
C GLY A 4 0.47 35.55 -82.46
N LEU A 5 1.58 35.06 -81.90
CA LEU A 5 2.67 35.77 -81.20
C LEU A 5 2.30 36.72 -80.04
N ALA A 6 1.29 37.57 -80.14
CA ALA A 6 0.90 38.57 -79.16
C ALA A 6 0.44 37.95 -77.82
N GLY A 7 -0.25 36.81 -77.83
CA GLY A 7 -0.64 36.10 -76.59
C GLY A 7 0.54 35.49 -75.84
N VAL A 8 1.52 34.94 -76.58
CA VAL A 8 2.75 34.39 -76.00
C VAL A 8 3.66 35.51 -75.49
N LEU A 9 3.75 36.63 -76.23
CA LEU A 9 4.51 37.81 -75.82
C LEU A 9 3.91 38.44 -74.56
N LEU A 10 2.57 38.49 -74.43
CA LEU A 10 1.89 39.04 -73.25
C LEU A 10 2.11 38.16 -72.00
N ILE A 11 2.11 36.83 -72.15
CA ILE A 11 2.42 35.89 -71.04
C ILE A 11 3.89 36.01 -70.61
N VAL A 12 4.82 36.14 -71.56
CA VAL A 12 6.25 36.37 -71.27
C VAL A 12 6.48 37.74 -70.64
N LEU A 13 5.77 38.79 -71.10
CA LEU A 13 5.87 40.14 -70.54
C LEU A 13 5.29 40.21 -69.13
N VAL A 14 4.18 39.51 -68.85
CA VAL A 14 3.61 39.39 -67.50
C VAL A 14 4.57 38.63 -66.57
N PHE A 15 5.21 37.54 -67.04
CA PHE A 15 6.26 36.86 -66.27
C PHE A 15 7.55 37.70 -66.09
N ALA A 16 7.84 38.64 -66.99
CA ALA A 16 9.01 39.52 -66.92
C ALA A 16 8.78 40.77 -66.04
N VAL A 17 7.54 41.24 -65.92
CA VAL A 17 7.17 42.45 -65.15
C VAL A 17 6.73 42.12 -63.72
N VAL A 18 6.21 40.92 -63.47
CA VAL A 18 5.90 40.49 -62.10
C VAL A 18 7.21 40.17 -61.38
N PRO A 19 7.57 40.90 -60.31
CA PRO A 19 8.82 40.63 -59.61
C PRO A 19 8.79 39.19 -59.10
N MET A 20 9.88 38.45 -59.31
CA MET A 20 10.01 37.04 -58.93
C MET A 20 9.42 36.68 -57.55
N PRO A 21 9.54 37.52 -56.49
CA PRO A 21 8.87 37.28 -55.21
C PRO A 21 7.34 37.10 -55.28
N VAL A 22 6.65 37.82 -56.17
CA VAL A 22 5.18 37.74 -56.34
C VAL A 22 4.78 36.47 -57.10
N VAL A 23 5.51 36.12 -58.16
CA VAL A 23 5.33 34.84 -58.87
C VAL A 23 5.56 33.66 -57.90
N ASN A 24 6.59 33.75 -57.07
CA ASN A 24 6.91 32.74 -56.08
C ASN A 24 5.81 32.62 -55.01
N ARG A 25 5.19 33.72 -54.59
CA ARG A 25 4.04 33.71 -53.66
C ARG A 25 2.80 33.05 -54.27
N LEU A 26 2.47 33.35 -55.53
CA LEU A 26 1.34 32.76 -56.24
C LEU A 26 1.54 31.25 -56.48
N LEU A 27 2.72 30.86 -56.96
CA LEU A 27 3.09 29.44 -57.12
C LEU A 27 3.07 28.70 -55.77
N GLY A 28 3.50 29.35 -54.70
CA GLY A 28 3.42 28.78 -53.34
C GLY A 28 1.99 28.63 -52.81
N ALA A 29 1.04 29.46 -53.24
CA ALA A 29 -0.38 29.27 -52.93
C ALA A 29 -0.97 28.10 -53.72
N TYR A 30 -0.66 28.02 -55.02
CA TYR A 30 -1.12 26.92 -55.88
C TYR A 30 -0.55 25.55 -55.47
N LEU A 31 0.74 25.49 -55.11
CA LEU A 31 1.37 24.28 -54.58
C LEU A 31 0.75 23.86 -53.24
N ARG A 32 0.38 24.82 -52.39
CA ARG A 32 -0.34 24.55 -51.14
C ARG A 32 -1.66 23.85 -51.43
N ASP A 33 -2.46 24.36 -52.37
CA ASP A 33 -3.75 23.77 -52.72
C ASP A 33 -3.61 22.37 -53.32
N LEU A 34 -2.58 22.14 -54.15
CA LEU A 34 -2.30 20.83 -54.73
C LEU A 34 -1.83 19.82 -53.68
N VAL A 35 -0.88 20.19 -52.82
CA VAL A 35 -0.41 19.32 -51.74
C VAL A 35 -1.53 19.05 -50.74
N ALA A 36 -2.35 20.07 -50.42
CA ALA A 36 -3.54 19.89 -49.62
C ALA A 36 -4.50 18.89 -50.27
N ALA A 37 -4.76 18.97 -51.58
CA ALA A 37 -5.60 18.00 -52.29
C ALA A 37 -5.00 16.59 -52.39
N GLN A 38 -3.67 16.46 -52.38
CA GLN A 38 -2.94 15.19 -52.41
C GLN A 38 -2.98 14.47 -51.04
N VAL A 39 -3.00 15.26 -49.96
CA VAL A 39 -2.90 14.77 -48.57
C VAL A 39 -4.29 14.71 -47.88
N ALA A 40 -5.23 15.56 -48.28
CA ALA A 40 -6.56 15.63 -47.68
C ALA A 40 -7.43 14.46 -48.14
N CYS A 41 -7.67 13.52 -47.24
CA CYS A 41 -8.87 12.71 -47.28
C CYS A 41 -10.02 13.46 -46.57
N PRO A 42 -11.26 13.34 -47.04
CA PRO A 42 -12.42 13.88 -46.33
C PRO A 42 -12.45 13.37 -44.88
N GLY A 43 -12.50 14.29 -43.90
CA GLY A 43 -12.59 13.95 -42.47
C GLY A 43 -11.27 13.64 -41.76
N MET A 44 -10.13 13.74 -42.43
CA MET A 44 -8.83 13.42 -41.81
C MET A 44 -8.20 14.53 -40.96
N ALA A 45 -8.45 15.80 -41.26
CA ALA A 45 -7.85 16.91 -40.55
C ALA A 45 -8.89 17.99 -40.23
N ALA A 46 -8.88 18.50 -39.00
CA ALA A 46 -9.79 19.57 -38.58
C ALA A 46 -9.41 20.94 -39.17
N ALA A 47 -8.14 21.10 -39.55
CA ALA A 47 -7.59 22.32 -40.14
C ALA A 47 -6.77 22.00 -41.41
N PRO A 48 -6.64 22.96 -42.36
CA PRO A 48 -5.84 22.74 -43.56
C PRO A 48 -4.35 22.55 -43.24
N PRO A 49 -3.64 21.71 -44.01
CA PRO A 49 -2.21 21.51 -43.83
C PRO A 49 -1.43 22.79 -44.14
N GLU A 50 -0.44 23.10 -43.31
CA GLU A 50 0.53 24.15 -43.58
C GLU A 50 1.71 23.56 -44.37
N VAL A 51 1.93 24.07 -45.58
CA VAL A 51 2.99 23.61 -46.48
C VAL A 51 3.92 24.77 -46.79
N THR A 52 5.21 24.58 -46.48
CA THR A 52 6.27 25.52 -46.81
C THR A 52 7.28 24.83 -47.71
N VAL A 53 7.60 25.42 -48.85
CA VAL A 53 8.61 24.90 -49.78
C VAL A 53 9.90 25.72 -49.62
N ARG A 54 11.04 25.03 -49.42
CA ARG A 54 12.36 25.62 -49.25
C ARG A 54 13.30 25.28 -50.41
N GLY A 55 14.53 25.78 -50.38
CA GLY A 55 15.56 25.47 -51.38
C GLY A 55 15.68 26.44 -52.56
N GLY A 56 15.25 27.70 -52.39
CA GLY A 56 15.42 28.77 -53.37
C GLY A 56 14.15 29.10 -54.16
N ALA A 57 14.29 29.71 -55.35
CA ALA A 57 13.16 30.06 -56.19
C ALA A 57 12.39 28.79 -56.65
N LEU A 58 11.05 28.85 -56.69
CA LEU A 58 10.19 27.69 -57.03
C LEU A 58 10.23 27.36 -58.52
N LEU A 59 10.27 28.37 -59.39
CA LEU A 59 10.16 28.16 -60.84
C LEU A 59 11.25 27.20 -61.40
N PRO A 60 12.54 27.34 -61.05
CA PRO A 60 13.58 26.39 -61.47
C PRO A 60 13.34 24.96 -60.94
N GLN A 61 12.78 24.83 -59.74
CA GLN A 61 12.50 23.53 -59.12
C GLN A 61 11.33 22.83 -59.82
N LEU A 62 10.27 23.57 -60.17
CA LEU A 62 9.13 23.07 -60.93
C LEU A 62 9.51 22.63 -62.34
N VAL A 63 10.37 23.40 -63.03
CA VAL A 63 10.91 23.02 -64.35
C VAL A 63 11.68 21.69 -64.28
N ARG A 64 12.42 21.47 -63.19
CA ARG A 64 13.15 20.22 -62.94
C ARG A 64 12.25 19.08 -62.45
N ARG A 65 10.95 19.33 -62.22
CA ARG A 65 9.99 18.39 -61.60
C ARG A 65 10.50 17.79 -60.28
N ARG A 66 11.31 18.55 -59.54
CA ARG A 66 11.94 18.12 -58.29
C ARG A 66 12.04 19.30 -57.34
N LEU A 67 11.41 19.14 -56.18
CA LEU A 67 11.45 20.10 -55.09
C LEU A 67 12.58 19.74 -54.14
N ALA A 68 13.38 20.73 -53.74
CA ALA A 68 14.53 20.52 -52.89
C ALA A 68 14.10 20.13 -51.47
N GLU A 69 13.15 20.86 -50.89
CA GLU A 69 12.67 20.63 -49.52
C GLU A 69 11.22 21.11 -49.36
N ILE A 70 10.40 20.29 -48.69
CA ILE A 70 9.03 20.59 -48.31
C ILE A 70 8.90 20.37 -46.80
N GLU A 71 8.42 21.37 -46.10
CA GLU A 71 7.99 21.28 -44.71
C GLU A 71 6.46 21.21 -44.69
N LEU A 72 5.93 20.17 -44.06
CA LEU A 72 4.50 19.90 -43.91
C LEU A 72 4.17 19.87 -42.43
N THR A 73 3.20 20.68 -41.99
CA THR A 73 2.66 20.64 -40.62
C THR A 73 1.15 20.50 -40.67
N MET A 74 0.62 19.55 -39.92
CA MET A 74 -0.80 19.25 -39.84
C MET A 74 -1.19 19.14 -38.36
N PRO A 75 -1.94 20.08 -37.79
CA PRO A 75 -2.56 19.90 -36.49
C PRO A 75 -3.80 19.00 -36.60
N ASP A 76 -4.13 18.30 -35.50
CA ASP A 76 -5.39 17.56 -35.33
C ASP A 76 -5.75 16.65 -36.52
N LEU A 77 -4.95 15.59 -36.68
CA LEU A 77 -5.02 14.64 -37.79
C LEU A 77 -5.50 13.28 -37.27
N THR A 78 -6.50 12.69 -37.91
CA THR A 78 -6.92 11.31 -37.64
C THR A 78 -6.31 10.36 -38.67
N MET A 79 -5.37 9.51 -38.26
CA MET A 79 -4.77 8.48 -39.14
C MET A 79 -5.28 7.11 -38.73
N SER A 80 -5.86 6.36 -39.67
CA SER A 80 -6.37 5.00 -39.41
C SER A 80 -7.30 4.90 -38.18
N GLY A 81 -8.11 5.93 -37.95
CA GLY A 81 -9.05 6.01 -36.82
C GLY A 81 -8.45 6.42 -35.48
N VAL A 82 -7.15 6.73 -35.42
CA VAL A 82 -6.48 7.25 -34.22
C VAL A 82 -6.29 8.75 -34.37
N GLU A 83 -6.75 9.52 -33.38
CA GLU A 83 -6.57 10.96 -33.34
C GLU A 83 -5.14 11.34 -32.92
N HIS A 84 -4.44 12.06 -33.77
CA HIS A 84 -3.12 12.63 -33.52
C HIS A 84 -3.25 14.13 -33.28
N ALA A 85 -2.51 14.65 -32.31
CA ALA A 85 -2.50 16.09 -32.01
C ALA A 85 -1.74 16.89 -33.07
N SER A 86 -0.69 16.31 -33.66
CA SER A 86 0.02 16.93 -34.79
C SER A 86 0.86 15.93 -35.58
N PHE A 87 1.07 16.24 -36.84
CA PHE A 87 2.04 15.64 -37.73
C PHE A 87 2.93 16.73 -38.32
N ALA A 88 4.24 16.55 -38.26
CA ALA A 88 5.21 17.43 -38.91
C ALA A 88 6.19 16.59 -39.74
N ALA A 89 6.48 16.99 -40.97
CA ALA A 89 7.45 16.32 -41.81
C ALA A 89 8.30 17.30 -42.62
N THR A 90 9.58 16.98 -42.75
CA THR A 90 10.51 17.60 -43.68
C THR A 90 10.89 16.57 -44.73
N LEU A 91 10.44 16.80 -45.96
CA LEU A 91 10.70 15.95 -47.10
C LEU A 91 11.77 16.62 -47.96
N ARG A 92 12.82 15.88 -48.34
CA ARG A 92 13.91 16.38 -49.19
C ARG A 92 13.94 15.59 -50.49
N ASP A 93 14.33 16.28 -51.57
CA ASP A 93 14.44 15.68 -52.91
C ASP A 93 13.13 15.04 -53.38
N VAL A 94 12.06 15.83 -53.34
CA VAL A 94 10.70 15.37 -53.64
C VAL A 94 10.45 15.43 -55.14
N SER A 95 9.97 14.33 -55.73
CA SER A 95 9.59 14.24 -57.13
C SER A 95 8.31 13.41 -57.29
N GLN A 96 7.59 13.59 -58.40
CA GLN A 96 6.37 12.85 -58.71
C GLN A 96 6.55 12.15 -60.07
N PRO A 97 7.13 10.94 -60.11
CA PRO A 97 7.39 10.24 -61.37
C PRO A 97 6.10 9.80 -62.08
N GLU A 98 5.07 9.45 -61.32
CA GLU A 98 3.75 9.03 -61.81
C GLU A 98 2.65 9.84 -61.12
N PRO A 99 1.47 10.02 -61.75
CA PRO A 99 0.31 10.55 -61.06
C PRO A 99 0.08 9.78 -59.75
N ASP A 100 -0.16 10.49 -58.65
CA ASP A 100 -0.44 9.90 -57.33
C ASP A 100 0.71 9.14 -56.63
N VAL A 101 1.91 9.09 -57.22
CA VAL A 101 3.11 8.50 -56.60
C VAL A 101 4.15 9.59 -56.34
N THR A 102 4.45 9.84 -55.07
CA THR A 102 5.49 10.78 -54.64
C THR A 102 6.73 10.02 -54.20
N ARG A 103 7.89 10.36 -54.76
CA ARG A 103 9.20 9.84 -54.35
C ARG A 103 9.97 10.91 -53.59
N VAL A 104 10.52 10.52 -52.44
CA VAL A 104 11.23 11.40 -51.51
C VAL A 104 12.60 10.81 -51.24
N GLY A 105 13.67 11.56 -51.52
CA GLY A 105 15.04 11.08 -51.27
C GLY A 105 15.31 10.85 -49.78
N SER A 106 14.88 11.77 -48.91
CA SER A 106 14.91 11.56 -47.47
C SER A 106 13.77 12.26 -46.76
N MET A 107 13.24 11.63 -45.71
CA MET A 107 12.12 12.16 -44.92
C MET A 107 12.46 12.11 -43.44
N ASP A 108 12.28 13.24 -42.74
CA ASP A 108 12.26 13.32 -41.29
C ASP A 108 10.85 13.72 -40.85
N ALA A 109 10.19 12.91 -40.04
CA ALA A 109 8.83 13.20 -39.59
C ALA A 109 8.66 12.99 -38.09
N ALA A 110 7.67 13.67 -37.52
CA ALA A 110 7.27 13.56 -36.14
C ALA A 110 5.75 13.51 -36.04
N ILE A 111 5.24 12.48 -35.36
CA ILE A 111 3.83 12.30 -35.03
C ILE A 111 3.67 12.54 -33.54
N THR A 112 2.77 13.43 -33.14
CA THR A 112 2.43 13.66 -31.73
C THR A 112 1.05 13.06 -31.45
N ILE A 113 1.01 12.04 -30.58
CA ILE A 113 -0.22 11.45 -30.06
C ILE A 113 -0.56 12.18 -28.77
N GLY A 114 -1.72 12.85 -28.71
CA GLY A 114 -2.18 13.53 -27.51
C GLY A 114 -2.43 12.55 -26.36
N PHE A 115 -2.24 12.96 -25.11
CA PHE A 115 -2.50 12.09 -23.96
C PHE A 115 -3.94 11.57 -23.89
N ALA A 116 -4.90 12.37 -24.35
CA ALA A 116 -6.31 11.99 -24.43
C ALA A 116 -6.60 10.94 -25.52
N ASN A 117 -5.66 10.75 -26.47
CA ASN A 117 -5.84 9.92 -27.65
C ASN A 117 -4.96 8.66 -27.60
N LEU A 118 -4.30 8.41 -26.46
CA LEU A 118 -3.58 7.16 -26.26
C LEU A 118 -4.57 6.00 -26.16
N PRO A 119 -4.26 4.84 -26.75
CA PRO A 119 -5.17 3.72 -26.80
C PRO A 119 -5.55 3.27 -25.39
N ASP A 120 -6.85 2.98 -25.22
CA ASP A 120 -7.35 2.35 -24.02
C ASP A 120 -6.71 0.96 -23.85
N PRO A 121 -6.43 0.55 -22.60
CA PRO A 121 -6.00 -0.81 -22.34
C PRO A 121 -7.10 -1.82 -22.77
N PRO A 122 -6.72 -3.07 -23.11
CA PRO A 122 -7.67 -4.09 -23.52
C PRO A 122 -8.79 -4.33 -22.49
N ASP A 123 -9.95 -4.76 -22.98
CA ASP A 123 -11.25 -4.77 -22.30
C ASP A 123 -11.21 -5.24 -20.83
N GLY A 124 -11.85 -4.43 -19.96
CA GLY A 124 -12.03 -4.70 -18.53
C GLY A 124 -11.01 -4.04 -17.60
N GLN A 125 -9.99 -3.37 -18.14
CA GLN A 125 -9.04 -2.59 -17.35
C GLN A 125 -9.54 -1.15 -17.11
N PRO A 126 -9.20 -0.53 -15.96
CA PRO A 126 -9.53 0.87 -15.72
C PRO A 126 -8.85 1.76 -16.75
N VAL A 127 -9.60 2.71 -17.31
CA VAL A 127 -9.07 3.71 -18.24
C VAL A 127 -8.02 4.57 -17.51
N PRO A 128 -6.76 4.56 -17.96
CA PRO A 128 -5.71 5.35 -17.33
C PRO A 128 -5.78 6.81 -17.76
N SER A 129 -5.33 7.72 -16.89
CA SER A 129 -5.00 9.08 -17.30
C SER A 129 -3.49 9.18 -17.58
N TYR A 130 -3.13 9.93 -18.62
CA TYR A 130 -1.73 10.09 -19.02
C TYR A 130 -1.28 11.54 -18.87
N ARG A 131 -0.05 11.74 -18.40
CA ARG A 131 0.59 13.06 -18.34
C ARG A 131 2.10 12.95 -18.40
N ARG A 132 2.76 14.07 -18.65
CA ARG A 132 4.22 14.20 -18.52
C ARG A 132 4.59 14.43 -17.05
N ALA A 133 5.48 13.61 -16.51
CA ALA A 133 6.06 13.83 -15.19
C ALA A 133 7.10 14.98 -15.21
N PRO A 134 7.40 15.62 -14.06
CA PRO A 134 8.40 16.69 -14.00
C PRO A 134 9.79 16.27 -14.49
N ASP A 135 10.16 15.00 -14.30
CA ASP A 135 11.42 14.43 -14.78
C ASP A 135 11.41 14.06 -16.27
N GLY A 136 10.31 14.33 -16.98
CA GLY A 136 10.14 14.05 -18.40
C GLY A 136 9.70 12.64 -18.74
N THR A 137 9.43 11.78 -17.75
CA THR A 137 8.86 10.44 -17.99
C THR A 137 7.35 10.49 -18.24
N LEU A 138 6.78 9.39 -18.76
CA LEU A 138 5.34 9.23 -18.90
C LEU A 138 4.77 8.81 -17.53
N ALA A 139 3.86 9.61 -16.99
CA ALA A 139 3.09 9.24 -15.81
C ALA A 139 1.70 8.76 -16.23
N ILE A 140 1.34 7.56 -15.77
CA ILE A 140 0.09 6.86 -16.06
C ILE A 140 -0.63 6.67 -14.74
N GLU A 141 -1.73 7.36 -14.51
CA GLU A 141 -2.53 7.20 -13.29
C GLU A 141 -3.64 6.19 -13.56
N VAL A 142 -3.66 5.12 -12.77
CA VAL A 142 -4.62 4.03 -12.92
C VAL A 142 -5.20 3.67 -11.56
N THR A 143 -6.48 3.35 -11.53
CA THR A 143 -7.16 2.89 -10.31
C THR A 143 -7.20 1.37 -10.29
N VAL A 144 -6.32 0.75 -9.51
CA VAL A 144 -6.21 -0.71 -9.46
C VAL A 144 -7.45 -1.31 -8.78
N PRO A 145 -8.16 -2.27 -9.41
CA PRO A 145 -9.32 -2.91 -8.81
C PRO A 145 -8.90 -3.83 -7.65
N PRO A 146 -9.78 -4.07 -6.66
CA PRO A 146 -9.45 -4.89 -5.49
C PRO A 146 -8.96 -6.30 -5.83
N ALA A 147 -9.45 -6.89 -6.93
CA ALA A 147 -9.08 -8.22 -7.39
C ALA A 147 -7.59 -8.34 -7.77
N ALA A 148 -6.97 -7.27 -8.30
CA ALA A 148 -5.55 -7.27 -8.64
C ALA A 148 -4.64 -7.18 -7.40
N ALA A 149 -5.17 -6.69 -6.27
CA ALA A 149 -4.44 -6.60 -5.01
C ALA A 149 -4.56 -7.87 -4.14
N LYS A 150 -5.12 -8.96 -4.67
CA LYS A 150 -5.33 -10.23 -3.93
C LYS A 150 -4.03 -10.90 -3.49
N ASP A 151 -2.96 -10.70 -4.28
CA ASP A 151 -1.67 -11.37 -4.07
C ASP A 151 -0.66 -10.50 -3.32
N VAL A 152 -0.99 -9.22 -3.08
CA VAL A 152 -0.11 -8.30 -2.35
C VAL A 152 0.06 -8.78 -0.92
N ARG A 153 1.30 -9.07 -0.57
CA ARG A 153 1.72 -9.52 0.74
C ARG A 153 2.37 -8.36 1.48
N THR A 154 1.78 -8.00 2.62
CA THR A 154 2.37 -7.02 3.53
C THR A 154 2.75 -7.68 4.84
N ARG A 155 3.86 -7.23 5.43
CA ARG A 155 4.28 -7.65 6.77
C ARG A 155 4.59 -6.43 7.63
N LEU A 156 3.69 -6.12 8.55
CA LEU A 156 3.83 -5.02 9.50
C LEU A 156 4.57 -5.50 10.76
N TYR A 157 5.52 -4.71 11.23
CA TYR A 157 6.27 -4.96 12.47
C TYR A 157 5.86 -3.93 13.52
N LEU A 158 5.30 -4.41 14.62
CA LEU A 158 4.75 -3.62 15.70
C LEU A 158 5.60 -3.77 16.96
N LYS A 159 6.04 -2.65 17.54
CA LYS A 159 6.54 -2.63 18.91
C LYS A 159 5.33 -2.65 19.84
N MET A 160 5.35 -3.56 20.81
CA MET A 160 4.31 -3.69 21.82
C MET A 160 4.83 -3.16 23.14
N ASP A 161 4.12 -2.20 23.71
CA ASP A 161 4.40 -1.67 25.05
C ASP A 161 3.13 -1.78 25.90
N ILE A 162 3.30 -1.88 27.22
CA ILE A 162 2.18 -1.93 28.16
C ILE A 162 2.39 -0.90 29.26
N ASN A 163 1.37 -0.06 29.48
CA ASN A 163 1.35 0.91 30.57
C ASN A 163 0.03 0.78 31.32
N GLY A 164 0.11 0.41 32.61
CA GLY A 164 -1.05 0.03 33.40
C GLY A 164 -1.79 -1.13 32.76
N ASN A 165 -3.03 -0.89 32.33
CA ASN A 165 -3.87 -1.85 31.60
C ASN A 165 -4.00 -1.52 30.10
N THR A 166 -3.16 -0.65 29.54
CA THR A 166 -3.25 -0.26 28.13
C THR A 166 -2.05 -0.81 27.37
N ILE A 167 -2.32 -1.64 26.37
CA ILE A 167 -1.33 -2.03 25.35
C ILE A 167 -1.27 -0.94 24.30
N THR A 168 -0.06 -0.56 23.94
CA THR A 168 0.23 0.31 22.80
C THR A 168 0.98 -0.50 21.74
N SER A 169 0.42 -0.55 20.53
CA SER A 169 1.06 -1.13 19.35
C SER A 169 1.56 -0.01 18.46
N THR A 170 2.87 0.12 18.33
CA THR A 170 3.52 1.17 17.55
C THR A 170 4.16 0.57 16.29
N PRO A 171 3.67 0.90 15.09
CA PRO A 171 4.34 0.54 13.85
C PRO A 171 5.80 0.97 13.82
N GLN A 172 6.70 0.06 13.48
CA GLN A 172 8.13 0.33 13.34
C GLN A 172 8.56 0.29 11.87
N ARG A 173 8.11 -0.74 11.15
CA ARG A 173 8.44 -0.96 9.74
C ARG A 173 7.37 -1.81 9.06
N LEU A 174 7.29 -1.67 7.74
CA LEU A 174 6.39 -2.40 6.86
C LEU A 174 7.22 -3.04 5.75
N THR A 175 7.05 -4.34 5.53
CA THR A 175 7.55 -4.99 4.32
C THR A 175 6.43 -5.13 3.31
N ILE A 176 6.65 -4.65 2.09
CA ILE A 176 5.73 -4.76 0.96
C ILE A 176 6.57 -4.71 -0.34
N PHE A 177 6.20 -5.47 -1.37
CA PHE A 177 6.97 -5.54 -2.63
C PHE A 177 8.45 -5.89 -2.39
N GLY A 178 8.71 -6.85 -1.50
CA GLY A 178 10.06 -7.25 -1.11
C GLY A 178 10.89 -6.19 -0.35
N ARG A 179 10.41 -4.96 -0.20
CA ARG A 179 11.14 -3.86 0.45
C ARG A 179 10.66 -3.63 1.87
N THR A 180 11.58 -3.31 2.77
CA THR A 180 11.25 -2.92 4.14
C THR A 180 11.36 -1.41 4.30
N LEU A 181 10.24 -0.77 4.62
CA LEU A 181 10.10 0.68 4.77
C LEU A 181 9.91 1.05 6.25
N PRO A 182 10.51 2.13 6.75
CA PRO A 182 10.19 2.70 8.05
C PRO A 182 8.70 3.08 8.13
N ALA A 183 8.03 2.73 9.23
CA ALA A 183 6.59 2.98 9.36
C ALA A 183 6.23 4.48 9.29
N ALA A 184 7.14 5.37 9.68
CA ALA A 184 6.95 6.82 9.58
C ALA A 184 6.79 7.31 8.12
N GLN A 185 7.39 6.61 7.15
CA GLN A 185 7.27 6.94 5.72
C GLN A 185 5.95 6.45 5.12
N VAL A 186 5.34 5.42 5.72
CA VAL A 186 4.11 4.78 5.24
C VAL A 186 3.01 4.83 6.31
N GLY A 187 2.90 5.98 6.99
CA GLY A 187 1.95 6.17 8.10
C GLY A 187 0.50 5.90 7.70
N SER A 188 0.13 6.30 6.49
CA SER A 188 -1.20 6.07 5.89
C SER A 188 -1.53 4.57 5.73
N MET A 189 -0.52 3.71 5.49
CA MET A 189 -0.71 2.27 5.36
C MET A 189 -0.73 1.52 6.68
N THR A 190 0.07 1.97 7.65
CA THR A 190 0.22 1.25 8.93
C THR A 190 -0.91 1.53 9.92
N GLY A 191 -1.73 2.55 9.66
CA GLY A 191 -2.83 2.96 10.53
C GLY A 191 -2.39 3.57 11.86
N GLY A 192 -1.10 3.93 11.97
CA GLY A 192 -0.53 4.61 13.13
C GLY A 192 -0.50 3.80 14.42
N VAL A 193 -0.28 4.50 15.53
CA VAL A 193 -0.22 3.93 16.88
C VAL A 193 -1.61 3.50 17.32
N ARG A 194 -1.76 2.24 17.76
CA ARG A 194 -3.02 1.70 18.29
C ARG A 194 -2.93 1.49 19.79
N ARG A 195 -4.01 1.78 20.49
CA ARG A 195 -4.14 1.55 21.93
C ARG A 195 -5.30 0.61 22.19
N GLN A 196 -5.08 -0.40 23.02
CA GLN A 196 -6.09 -1.36 23.44
C GLN A 196 -6.07 -1.52 24.95
N LYS A 197 -7.24 -1.40 25.57
CA LYS A 197 -7.40 -1.64 27.00
C LYS A 197 -7.54 -3.14 27.27
N LEU A 198 -6.74 -3.63 28.21
CA LEU A 198 -6.81 -4.98 28.73
C LEU A 198 -7.88 -5.10 29.83
N PRO A 199 -8.33 -6.32 30.13
CA PRO A 199 -9.19 -6.60 31.28
C PRO A 199 -8.62 -6.02 32.57
N ALA A 200 -9.50 -5.58 33.48
CA ALA A 200 -9.08 -5.14 34.79
C ALA A 200 -8.52 -6.32 35.60
N LEU A 201 -7.42 -6.09 36.31
CA LEU A 201 -6.86 -7.05 37.25
C LEU A 201 -7.38 -6.78 38.66
N PRO A 202 -7.41 -7.81 39.54
CA PRO A 202 -7.62 -7.61 40.98
C PRO A 202 -6.69 -6.54 41.56
N ALA A 203 -7.16 -5.85 42.60
CA ALA A 203 -6.39 -4.80 43.26
C ALA A 203 -5.00 -5.29 43.68
N GLY A 204 -3.98 -4.46 43.43
CA GLY A 204 -2.58 -4.78 43.73
C GLY A 204 -1.86 -5.66 42.69
N LEU A 205 -2.56 -6.19 41.69
CA LEU A 205 -1.96 -6.88 40.54
C LEU A 205 -1.77 -5.92 39.36
N ASN A 206 -0.62 -6.05 38.68
CA ASN A 206 -0.28 -5.20 37.55
C ASN A 206 0.28 -6.03 36.39
N TYR A 207 -0.03 -5.60 35.17
CA TYR A 207 0.73 -6.02 34.00
C TYR A 207 2.13 -5.40 34.05
N ARG A 208 3.14 -6.18 33.71
CA ARG A 208 4.56 -5.77 33.82
C ARG A 208 5.21 -5.61 32.46
N SER A 209 4.98 -6.55 31.56
CA SER A 209 5.54 -6.51 30.23
C SER A 209 4.67 -7.30 29.26
N ILE A 210 4.80 -6.97 27.99
CA ILE A 210 4.26 -7.71 26.86
C ILE A 210 5.40 -7.92 25.87
N THR A 211 5.63 -9.16 25.45
CA THR A 211 6.72 -9.49 24.53
C THR A 211 6.25 -10.55 23.53
N PRO A 212 6.20 -10.21 22.24
CA PRO A 212 6.01 -11.18 21.17
C PRO A 212 7.18 -12.16 21.09
N ARG A 213 6.88 -13.46 21.08
CA ARG A 213 7.83 -14.56 20.88
C ARG A 213 7.26 -15.55 19.87
N SER A 214 8.05 -16.53 19.43
CA SER A 214 7.67 -17.46 18.36
C SER A 214 6.39 -18.24 18.64
N ASP A 215 6.08 -18.50 19.91
CA ASP A 215 4.93 -19.27 20.40
C ASP A 215 3.71 -18.39 20.77
N GLY A 216 3.85 -17.06 20.80
CA GLY A 216 2.73 -16.17 21.08
C GLY A 216 3.13 -14.85 21.75
N LEU A 217 2.15 -14.15 22.28
CA LEU A 217 2.34 -12.97 23.13
C LEU A 217 2.56 -13.40 24.58
N HIS A 218 3.76 -13.13 25.10
CA HIS A 218 4.11 -13.36 26.49
C HIS A 218 3.71 -12.13 27.29
N VAL A 219 2.75 -12.27 28.19
CA VAL A 219 2.29 -11.19 29.07
C VAL A 219 2.70 -11.52 30.50
N ALA A 220 3.58 -10.70 31.07
CA ALA A 220 4.01 -10.86 32.46
C ALA A 220 3.06 -10.10 33.38
N LEU A 221 2.64 -10.77 34.45
CA LEU A 221 1.82 -10.18 35.51
C LEU A 221 2.54 -10.37 36.84
N ALA A 222 2.54 -9.33 37.67
CA ALA A 222 3.05 -9.44 39.03
C ALA A 222 2.41 -8.41 39.95
N GLY A 223 2.20 -8.81 41.20
CA GLY A 223 1.72 -7.90 42.24
C GLY A 223 1.40 -8.60 43.54
N VAL A 224 0.90 -7.81 44.48
CA VAL A 224 0.50 -8.28 45.81
C VAL A 224 -0.95 -7.88 46.00
N SER A 225 -1.83 -8.87 46.04
CA SER A 225 -3.22 -8.66 46.43
C SER A 225 -3.30 -8.66 47.95
N THR A 226 -3.94 -7.65 48.53
CA THR A 226 -4.15 -7.58 49.99
C THR A 226 -5.65 -7.63 50.26
N THR A 227 -6.06 -8.61 51.06
CA THR A 227 -7.43 -8.69 51.60
C THR A 227 -7.39 -8.21 53.05
N PRO A 228 -7.92 -7.02 53.34
CA PRO A 228 -8.02 -6.49 54.72
C PRO A 228 -8.75 -7.46 55.66
N LEU A 229 -8.33 -7.50 56.93
CA LEU A 229 -8.94 -8.38 57.94
C LEU A 229 -10.45 -8.12 58.14
N ASN A 230 -10.88 -6.86 58.02
CA ASN A 230 -12.30 -6.48 58.14
C ASN A 230 -13.16 -6.87 56.92
N GLN A 231 -12.54 -7.34 55.83
CA GLN A 231 -13.23 -7.89 54.66
C GLN A 231 -13.27 -9.43 54.67
N LEU A 232 -12.72 -10.06 55.70
CA LEU A 232 -12.80 -11.51 55.88
C LEU A 232 -14.20 -11.91 56.39
N PRO A 233 -14.68 -13.13 56.10
CA PRO A 233 -16.02 -13.59 56.48
C PRO A 233 -16.24 -13.52 58.00
N THR A 234 -17.27 -12.82 58.46
CA THR A 234 -17.57 -12.65 59.90
C THR A 234 -18.20 -13.89 60.53
N SER A 235 -18.43 -14.96 59.75
CA SER A 235 -18.87 -16.26 60.24
C SER A 235 -18.01 -17.40 59.66
N PHE A 236 -17.78 -18.42 60.48
CA PHE A 236 -16.95 -19.59 60.17
C PHE A 236 -17.51 -20.82 60.88
N ALA A 237 -17.80 -21.90 60.15
CA ALA A 237 -18.45 -23.11 60.68
C ALA A 237 -19.73 -22.82 61.51
N GLY A 238 -20.53 -21.84 61.08
CA GLY A 238 -21.76 -21.41 61.77
C GLY A 238 -21.55 -20.51 63.00
N ARG A 239 -20.31 -20.12 63.31
CA ARG A 239 -19.96 -19.29 64.47
C ARG A 239 -19.52 -17.90 64.04
N THR A 240 -19.80 -16.89 64.86
CA THR A 240 -19.25 -15.55 64.66
C THR A 240 -17.76 -15.56 64.93
N VAL A 241 -16.99 -14.91 64.06
CA VAL A 241 -15.54 -14.81 64.17
C VAL A 241 -15.05 -13.38 63.99
N SER A 242 -13.95 -13.06 64.65
CA SER A 242 -13.15 -11.88 64.38
C SER A 242 -11.71 -12.27 64.06
N TYR A 243 -11.01 -11.40 63.32
CA TYR A 243 -9.68 -11.68 62.82
C TYR A 243 -8.66 -10.72 63.41
N SER A 244 -7.50 -11.26 63.74
CA SER A 244 -6.30 -10.52 64.12
C SER A 244 -5.09 -11.08 63.39
N ALA A 245 -3.98 -10.34 63.39
CA ALA A 245 -2.71 -10.82 62.88
C ALA A 245 -1.64 -10.68 63.95
N ARG A 246 -0.84 -11.74 64.14
CA ARG A 246 0.27 -11.76 65.11
C ARG A 246 1.37 -12.65 64.58
N ASP A 247 2.60 -12.14 64.51
CA ASP A 247 3.80 -12.90 64.13
C ASP A 247 3.67 -13.70 62.82
N GLY A 248 2.96 -13.14 61.82
CA GLY A 248 2.71 -13.79 60.54
C GLY A 248 1.59 -14.83 60.54
N LEU A 249 0.90 -15.02 61.67
CA LEU A 249 -0.24 -15.91 61.85
C LEU A 249 -1.55 -15.13 61.80
N LEU A 250 -2.58 -15.75 61.21
CA LEU A 250 -3.95 -15.28 61.27
C LEU A 250 -4.58 -15.79 62.57
N GLY A 251 -4.90 -14.88 63.49
CA GLY A 251 -5.70 -15.18 64.68
C GLY A 251 -7.18 -15.14 64.35
N ILE A 252 -7.88 -16.26 64.51
CA ILE A 252 -9.32 -16.40 64.34
C ILE A 252 -9.93 -16.53 65.73
N SER A 253 -10.56 -15.46 66.21
CA SER A 253 -11.18 -15.42 67.53
C SER A 253 -12.65 -15.80 67.44
N THR A 254 -13.09 -16.73 68.28
CA THR A 254 -14.46 -17.22 68.31
C THR A 254 -14.78 -17.82 69.69
N ALA A 255 -16.04 -18.23 69.90
CA ALA A 255 -16.48 -18.91 71.12
C ALA A 255 -16.85 -20.36 70.82
N PHE A 256 -16.37 -21.28 71.65
CA PHE A 256 -16.69 -22.71 71.57
C PHE A 256 -17.52 -23.16 72.76
N GLU A 257 -18.46 -24.07 72.50
CA GLU A 257 -19.15 -24.82 73.54
C GLU A 257 -18.34 -26.08 73.85
N ILE A 258 -17.86 -26.21 75.09
CA ILE A 258 -17.15 -27.40 75.57
C ILE A 258 -17.86 -27.86 76.84
N PRO A 259 -18.77 -28.85 76.74
CA PRO A 259 -19.56 -29.31 77.88
C PRO A 259 -18.67 -29.65 79.09
N PRO A 260 -19.02 -29.22 80.33
CA PRO A 260 -20.24 -28.50 80.74
C PRO A 260 -20.18 -26.96 80.61
N ILE A 261 -19.09 -26.39 80.08
CA ILE A 261 -18.87 -24.94 80.00
C ILE A 261 -19.39 -24.41 78.64
N VAL A 262 -20.33 -23.45 78.70
CA VAL A 262 -20.88 -22.77 77.52
C VAL A 262 -20.04 -21.52 77.22
N ASN A 263 -19.75 -21.24 75.95
CA ASN A 263 -19.09 -20.01 75.46
C ASN A 263 -17.66 -19.74 75.97
N ILE A 264 -16.72 -20.65 75.71
CA ILE A 264 -15.30 -20.41 75.96
C ILE A 264 -14.72 -19.53 74.84
N PRO A 265 -14.25 -18.30 75.12
CA PRO A 265 -13.56 -17.49 74.13
C PRO A 265 -12.18 -18.08 73.86
N LEU A 266 -11.87 -18.27 72.58
CA LEU A 266 -10.57 -18.75 72.15
C LEU A 266 -10.11 -18.07 70.86
N THR A 267 -8.81 -18.15 70.59
CA THR A 267 -8.22 -17.66 69.33
C THR A 267 -7.35 -18.74 68.72
N ILE A 268 -7.63 -19.08 67.47
CA ILE A 268 -6.83 -20.03 66.70
C ILE A 268 -5.84 -19.24 65.87
N TYR A 269 -4.55 -19.39 66.14
CA TYR A 269 -3.51 -18.81 65.29
C TYR A 269 -3.11 -19.83 64.24
N ALA A 270 -3.41 -19.52 62.98
CA ALA A 270 -3.13 -20.38 61.85
C ALA A 270 -2.19 -19.70 60.85
N GLN A 271 -1.28 -20.48 60.28
CA GLN A 271 -0.40 -20.04 59.22
C GLN A 271 -1.06 -20.33 57.87
N PRO A 272 -1.25 -19.34 56.99
CA PRO A 272 -1.72 -19.62 55.65
C PRO A 272 -0.64 -20.31 54.82
N ARG A 273 -1.04 -21.29 54.04
CA ARG A 273 -0.22 -22.01 53.08
C ARG A 273 -0.94 -22.09 51.74
N LEU A 274 -0.16 -22.08 50.66
CA LEU A 274 -0.68 -22.26 49.31
C LEU A 274 -0.50 -23.72 48.90
N ALA A 275 -1.59 -24.41 48.59
CA ALA A 275 -1.57 -25.79 48.13
C ALA A 275 -2.64 -26.01 47.07
N GLY A 276 -2.26 -26.51 45.88
CA GLY A 276 -3.21 -26.94 44.85
C GLY A 276 -4.19 -25.86 44.35
N GLY A 277 -3.81 -24.57 44.38
CA GLY A 277 -4.71 -23.46 44.00
C GLY A 277 -5.70 -23.06 45.09
N ALA A 278 -5.56 -23.60 46.30
CA ALA A 278 -6.25 -23.16 47.50
C ALA A 278 -5.27 -22.52 48.49
N MET A 279 -5.80 -21.65 49.33
CA MET A 279 -5.16 -21.20 50.55
C MET A 279 -5.69 -22.06 51.70
N THR A 280 -4.83 -22.83 52.33
CA THR A 280 -5.14 -23.61 53.53
C THR A 280 -4.58 -22.92 54.76
N LEU A 281 -5.32 -22.95 55.85
CA LEU A 281 -4.90 -22.42 57.14
C LEU A 281 -4.44 -23.61 57.99
N GLU A 282 -3.16 -23.65 58.33
CA GLU A 282 -2.61 -24.68 59.20
C GLU A 282 -2.52 -24.15 60.63
N PRO A 283 -3.29 -24.68 61.59
CA PRO A 283 -3.24 -24.26 62.97
C PRO A 283 -1.84 -24.45 63.56
N ARG A 284 -1.31 -23.41 64.20
CA ARG A 284 0.00 -23.41 64.87
C ARG A 284 -0.12 -23.32 66.39
N SER A 285 -1.17 -22.66 66.89
CA SER A 285 -1.48 -22.63 68.31
C SER A 285 -2.94 -22.24 68.54
N VAL A 286 -3.52 -22.69 69.65
CA VAL A 286 -4.84 -22.28 70.12
C VAL A 286 -4.67 -21.56 71.46
N GLN A 287 -5.16 -20.32 71.56
CA GLN A 287 -5.15 -19.55 72.79
C GLN A 287 -6.49 -19.70 73.50
N ILE A 288 -6.48 -20.24 74.71
CA ILE A 288 -7.67 -20.49 75.52
C ILE A 288 -7.43 -19.86 76.89
N PHE A 289 -8.35 -19.01 77.36
CA PHE A 289 -8.19 -18.23 78.61
C PHE A 289 -6.84 -17.50 78.71
N GLY A 290 -6.36 -16.95 77.59
CA GLY A 290 -5.09 -16.23 77.52
C GLY A 290 -3.83 -17.09 77.40
N ALA A 291 -3.90 -18.40 77.64
CA ALA A 291 -2.77 -19.32 77.52
C ALA A 291 -2.68 -19.94 76.11
N ASN A 292 -1.49 -19.90 75.50
CA ASN A 292 -1.23 -20.53 74.20
C ASN A 292 -0.98 -22.03 74.36
N ARG A 293 -1.67 -22.84 73.58
CA ARG A 293 -1.58 -24.30 73.56
C ARG A 293 -1.13 -24.78 72.17
N PRO A 294 -0.12 -25.65 72.05
CA PRO A 294 0.26 -26.22 70.77
C PRO A 294 -0.81 -27.21 70.25
N PRO A 295 -0.91 -27.49 68.94
CA PRO A 295 -1.90 -28.42 68.38
C PRO A 295 -1.81 -29.86 68.92
N SER A 296 -0.69 -30.22 69.56
CA SER A 296 -0.49 -31.52 70.21
C SER A 296 -1.15 -31.63 71.60
N ASP A 297 -1.48 -30.50 72.24
CA ASP A 297 -2.15 -30.44 73.56
C ASP A 297 -3.57 -31.01 73.47
N LEU A 298 -4.00 -31.73 74.50
CA LEU A 298 -5.28 -32.46 74.50
C LEU A 298 -6.49 -31.52 74.33
N ILE A 299 -6.45 -30.34 74.96
CA ILE A 299 -7.54 -29.36 74.87
C ILE A 299 -7.53 -28.72 73.47
N ALA A 300 -6.35 -28.40 72.94
CA ALA A 300 -6.23 -27.86 71.59
C ALA A 300 -6.72 -28.86 70.53
N LYS A 301 -6.40 -30.15 70.68
CA LYS A 301 -6.91 -31.23 69.81
C LYS A 301 -8.44 -31.30 69.82
N LEU A 302 -9.06 -31.20 71.00
CA LEU A 302 -10.52 -31.25 71.11
C LEU A 302 -11.18 -30.07 70.38
N VAL A 303 -10.62 -28.87 70.50
CA VAL A 303 -11.10 -27.68 69.77
C VAL A 303 -10.92 -27.85 68.26
N LEU A 304 -9.73 -28.25 67.83
CA LEU A 304 -9.41 -28.40 66.40
C LEU A 304 -10.20 -29.55 65.74
N ALA A 305 -10.55 -30.60 66.48
CA ALA A 305 -11.36 -31.72 65.99
C ALA A 305 -12.79 -31.31 65.63
N GLN A 306 -13.30 -30.21 66.19
CA GLN A 306 -14.61 -29.65 65.85
C GLN A 306 -14.58 -28.78 64.59
N ILE A 307 -13.41 -28.55 63.98
CA ILE A 307 -13.24 -27.74 62.78
C ILE A 307 -12.92 -28.67 61.64
N LYS A 308 -13.72 -28.61 60.57
CA LYS A 308 -13.45 -29.44 59.41
C LYS A 308 -12.33 -28.81 58.59
N GLN A 309 -11.54 -29.65 57.94
CA GLN A 309 -10.46 -29.19 57.07
C GLN A 309 -10.97 -28.30 55.91
N GLU A 310 -12.20 -28.55 55.44
CA GLU A 310 -12.87 -27.73 54.42
C GLU A 310 -13.13 -26.30 54.90
N ASP A 311 -13.38 -26.08 56.19
CA ASP A 311 -13.56 -24.74 56.75
C ASP A 311 -12.22 -23.98 56.71
N LEU A 312 -11.11 -24.66 56.97
CA LEU A 312 -9.76 -24.07 56.95
C LEU A 312 -9.15 -23.96 55.55
N SER A 313 -9.90 -24.26 54.49
CA SER A 313 -9.43 -24.23 53.12
C SER A 313 -10.29 -23.32 52.26
N ARG A 314 -9.66 -22.36 51.58
CA ARG A 314 -10.34 -21.47 50.64
C ARG A 314 -9.77 -21.62 49.24
N ARG A 315 -10.63 -21.93 48.27
CA ARG A 315 -10.25 -21.94 46.86
C ARG A 315 -9.93 -20.51 46.41
N LEU A 316 -8.76 -20.34 45.80
CA LEU A 316 -8.39 -19.05 45.21
C LEU A 316 -8.94 -18.95 43.78
N PRO A 317 -9.17 -17.73 43.25
CA PRO A 317 -9.57 -17.55 41.87
C PRO A 317 -8.63 -18.25 40.89
N ALA A 318 -9.17 -18.82 39.82
CA ALA A 318 -8.36 -19.42 38.78
C ALA A 318 -7.47 -18.34 38.13
N LEU A 319 -6.18 -18.65 37.99
CA LEU A 319 -5.22 -17.78 37.34
C LEU A 319 -5.00 -18.25 35.89
N PRO A 320 -4.68 -17.33 34.96
CA PRO A 320 -4.26 -17.72 33.61
C PRO A 320 -3.07 -18.67 33.64
N ALA A 321 -2.96 -19.53 32.62
CA ALA A 321 -1.83 -20.45 32.49
C ALA A 321 -0.50 -19.71 32.61
N GLY A 322 0.46 -20.29 33.35
CA GLY A 322 1.78 -19.69 33.59
C GLY A 322 1.83 -18.60 34.67
N ILE A 323 0.68 -18.16 35.20
CA ILE A 323 0.60 -17.29 36.39
C ILE A 323 0.38 -18.16 37.63
N ARG A 324 1.11 -17.88 38.72
CA ARG A 324 1.02 -18.65 39.97
C ARG A 324 0.97 -17.76 41.19
N TYR A 325 0.25 -18.23 42.20
CA TYR A 325 0.39 -17.76 43.57
C TYR A 325 1.78 -18.18 44.08
N ARG A 326 2.57 -17.23 44.60
CA ARG A 326 3.96 -17.45 45.02
C ARG A 326 4.11 -17.61 46.51
N SER A 327 3.48 -16.72 47.26
CA SER A 327 3.51 -16.73 48.71
C SER A 327 2.24 -16.11 49.25
N VAL A 328 1.93 -16.46 50.49
CA VAL A 328 0.87 -15.87 51.28
C VAL A 328 1.45 -15.52 52.65
N THR A 329 1.15 -14.33 53.12
CA THR A 329 1.59 -13.81 54.42
C THR A 329 0.44 -13.05 55.08
N VAL A 330 0.45 -12.94 56.40
CA VAL A 330 -0.54 -12.17 57.15
C VAL A 330 0.17 -11.12 57.97
N ASP A 331 -0.34 -9.89 57.92
CA ASP A 331 0.05 -8.82 58.82
C ASP A 331 -1.18 -8.03 59.29
N SER A 332 -0.96 -6.96 60.05
CA SER A 332 -2.03 -6.09 60.55
C SER A 332 -2.85 -5.43 59.42
N GLY A 333 -2.29 -5.32 58.21
CA GLY A 333 -2.98 -4.84 57.01
C GLY A 333 -3.86 -5.91 56.33
N GLY A 334 -3.69 -7.19 56.68
CA GLY A 334 -4.51 -8.29 56.20
C GLY A 334 -3.74 -9.46 55.61
N ILE A 335 -4.44 -10.26 54.81
CA ILE A 335 -3.85 -11.40 54.09
C ILE A 335 -3.26 -10.88 52.77
N ARG A 336 -1.95 -10.98 52.63
CA ARG A 336 -1.22 -10.62 51.41
C ARG A 336 -0.90 -11.86 50.60
N VAL A 337 -1.29 -11.84 49.33
CA VAL A 337 -1.04 -12.92 48.38
C VAL A 337 -0.20 -12.37 47.24
N VAL A 338 1.02 -12.89 47.10
CA VAL A 338 1.92 -12.54 46.00
C VAL A 338 1.60 -13.39 44.79
N VAL A 339 1.35 -12.75 43.64
CA VAL A 339 1.09 -13.41 42.36
C VAL A 339 2.16 -12.99 41.38
N SER A 340 2.75 -13.94 40.67
CA SER A 340 3.63 -13.63 39.54
C SER A 340 3.73 -14.75 38.52
N GLY A 341 3.95 -14.37 37.28
CA GLY A 341 4.26 -15.30 36.20
C GLY A 341 4.12 -14.67 34.83
N VAL A 342 4.21 -15.51 33.81
CA VAL A 342 4.03 -15.13 32.42
C VAL A 342 2.97 -16.02 31.82
N THR A 343 1.93 -15.42 31.26
CA THR A 343 0.94 -16.13 30.44
C THR A 343 1.31 -16.00 28.97
N VAL A 344 1.04 -17.05 28.20
CA VAL A 344 1.27 -17.07 26.75
C VAL A 344 -0.07 -17.09 26.06
N GLN A 345 -0.33 -16.04 25.29
CA GLN A 345 -1.47 -15.99 24.40
C GLN A 345 -1.02 -16.40 22.99
N PRO A 346 -1.48 -17.56 22.47
CA PRO A 346 -1.06 -18.04 21.16
C PRO A 346 -1.59 -17.11 20.06
N PHE A 347 -0.80 -16.94 19.00
CA PHE A 347 -1.16 -16.08 17.86
C PHE A 347 -2.47 -16.47 17.17
N SER A 348 -2.84 -17.75 17.22
CA SER A 348 -4.11 -18.27 16.69
C SER A 348 -5.34 -17.67 17.39
N SER A 349 -5.19 -17.21 18.64
CA SER A 349 -6.28 -16.60 19.43
C SER A 349 -6.45 -15.09 19.19
N LEU A 350 -5.54 -14.45 18.45
CA LEU A 350 -5.64 -13.02 18.17
C LEU A 350 -6.74 -12.73 17.14
N PRO A 351 -7.47 -11.60 17.30
CA PRO A 351 -8.54 -11.25 16.39
C PRO A 351 -7.98 -11.04 14.98
N LYS A 352 -8.61 -11.67 13.98
CA LYS A 352 -8.24 -11.50 12.57
C LYS A 352 -9.18 -10.48 11.92
N PRO A 353 -8.65 -9.47 11.19
CA PRO A 353 -9.49 -8.58 10.40
C PRO A 353 -10.30 -9.36 9.36
N LYS A 354 -11.55 -8.94 9.12
CA LYS A 354 -12.39 -9.52 8.07
C LYS A 354 -11.83 -9.14 6.68
N GLY A 355 -11.80 -10.09 5.76
CA GLY A 355 -11.51 -9.85 4.34
C GLY A 355 -10.06 -10.02 3.88
N ALA A 356 -9.10 -10.31 4.77
CA ALA A 356 -7.72 -10.61 4.39
C ALA A 356 -7.16 -11.81 5.17
N VAL A 357 -6.34 -12.64 4.52
CA VAL A 357 -5.64 -13.73 5.20
C VAL A 357 -4.57 -13.11 6.09
N THR A 358 -4.82 -13.10 7.39
CA THR A 358 -3.93 -12.49 8.38
C THR A 358 -3.25 -13.55 9.25
N THR A 359 -1.93 -13.51 9.28
CA THR A 359 -1.08 -14.37 10.10
C THR A 359 -0.24 -13.52 11.06
N TYR A 360 -0.33 -13.85 12.34
CA TYR A 360 0.48 -13.23 13.39
C TYR A 360 1.74 -14.05 13.67
N GLY A 361 2.81 -13.38 14.07
CA GLY A 361 4.09 -14.00 14.43
C GLY A 361 4.95 -13.05 15.25
N ALA A 362 6.19 -13.44 15.52
CA ALA A 362 7.17 -12.55 16.15
C ALA A 362 8.48 -12.53 15.37
N ASP A 363 9.15 -11.38 15.38
CA ASP A 363 10.53 -11.21 14.91
C ASP A 363 11.27 -10.25 15.84
N LYS A 364 12.36 -10.70 16.46
CA LYS A 364 13.22 -9.88 17.35
C LYS A 364 12.44 -9.04 18.38
N GLY A 365 11.42 -9.65 19.02
CA GLY A 365 10.59 -8.98 20.04
C GLY A 365 9.51 -8.03 19.47
N LEU A 366 9.35 -7.96 18.15
CA LEU A 366 8.26 -7.24 17.49
C LEU A 366 7.15 -8.22 17.11
N LEU A 367 5.90 -7.77 17.23
CA LEU A 367 4.74 -8.50 16.72
C LEU A 367 4.70 -8.29 15.21
N THR A 368 4.68 -9.39 14.45
CA THR A 368 4.56 -9.32 13.00
C THR A 368 3.14 -9.66 12.57
N VAL A 369 2.52 -8.80 11.77
CA VAL A 369 1.21 -9.03 11.16
C VAL A 369 1.42 -9.16 9.66
N THR A 370 1.26 -10.37 9.13
CA THR A 370 1.33 -10.61 7.68
C THR A 370 -0.08 -10.67 7.12
N THR A 371 -0.39 -9.83 6.15
CA THR A 371 -1.66 -9.88 5.40
C THR A 371 -1.38 -10.22 3.95
N VAL A 372 -2.21 -11.08 3.38
CA VAL A 372 -2.27 -11.32 1.93
C VAL A 372 -3.64 -10.84 1.44
N GLY A 373 -3.61 -9.99 0.42
CA GLY A 373 -4.81 -9.37 -0.15
C GLY A 373 -5.13 -7.98 0.43
N SER A 374 -5.84 -7.17 -0.35
CA SER A 374 -6.40 -5.88 0.10
C SER A 374 -7.82 -6.03 0.65
N ALA A 375 -8.21 -5.14 1.56
CA ALA A 375 -9.54 -5.09 2.18
C ALA A 375 -10.64 -4.56 1.23
N GLY A 376 -10.67 -5.01 -0.03
CA GLY A 376 -11.75 -4.69 -0.97
C GLY A 376 -11.79 -3.24 -1.48
N ARG A 377 -10.68 -2.50 -1.39
CA ARG A 377 -10.61 -1.09 -1.79
C ARG A 377 -9.84 -0.93 -3.10
N THR A 378 -10.34 -0.06 -3.96
CA THR A 378 -9.58 0.43 -5.12
C THR A 378 -8.40 1.26 -4.64
N MET A 379 -7.28 1.17 -5.36
CA MET A 379 -6.07 1.91 -5.03
C MET A 379 -5.60 2.73 -6.22
N PRO A 380 -5.52 4.07 -6.10
CA PRO A 380 -4.86 4.88 -7.12
C PRO A 380 -3.36 4.59 -7.09
N VAL A 381 -2.79 4.35 -8.27
CA VAL A 381 -1.35 4.21 -8.45
C VAL A 381 -0.91 5.06 -9.65
N THR A 382 0.31 5.59 -9.57
CA THR A 382 0.94 6.32 -10.68
C THR A 382 2.10 5.50 -11.20
N VAL A 383 2.02 5.02 -12.44
CA VAL A 383 3.13 4.32 -13.10
C VAL A 383 3.98 5.32 -13.85
N PHE A 384 5.27 5.35 -13.59
CA PHE A 384 6.25 6.15 -14.33
C PHE A 384 6.98 5.23 -15.30
N ALA A 385 6.83 5.50 -16.59
CA ALA A 385 7.39 4.68 -17.66
C ALA A 385 8.26 5.53 -18.61
N ALA A 386 9.22 4.86 -19.24
CA ALA A 386 9.98 5.41 -20.36
C ALA A 386 9.53 4.69 -21.63
N PRO A 387 8.75 5.35 -22.50
CA PRO A 387 8.36 4.77 -23.77
C PRO A 387 9.60 4.53 -24.66
N ALA A 388 9.60 3.43 -25.40
CA ALA A 388 10.64 3.09 -26.36
C ALA A 388 10.02 2.51 -27.65
N ILE A 389 10.77 2.62 -28.75
CA ILE A 389 10.41 2.01 -30.04
C ILE A 389 11.24 0.74 -30.21
N ALA A 390 10.57 -0.39 -30.44
CA ALA A 390 11.19 -1.66 -30.78
C ALA A 390 10.60 -2.17 -32.11
N GLY A 391 11.27 -1.85 -33.22
CA GLY A 391 10.77 -2.15 -34.56
C GLY A 391 9.47 -1.40 -34.86
N ASN A 392 8.37 -2.13 -35.03
CA ASN A 392 7.03 -1.57 -35.25
C ASN A 392 6.15 -1.58 -33.99
N LYS A 393 6.76 -1.57 -32.80
CA LYS A 393 6.04 -1.60 -31.53
C LYS A 393 6.45 -0.43 -30.64
N LEU A 394 5.46 0.13 -29.95
CA LEU A 394 5.66 1.05 -28.84
C LEU A 394 5.66 0.24 -27.54
N GLU A 395 6.81 0.19 -26.90
CA GLU A 395 6.97 -0.43 -25.59
C GLU A 395 6.84 0.62 -24.50
N ILE A 396 5.92 0.42 -23.58
CA ILE A 396 5.79 1.24 -22.38
C ILE A 396 6.31 0.40 -21.22
N ALA A 397 7.60 0.54 -20.91
CA ALA A 397 8.25 -0.17 -19.82
C ALA A 397 8.13 0.63 -18.51
N PRO A 398 7.39 0.13 -17.51
CA PRO A 398 7.32 0.75 -16.18
C PRO A 398 8.69 0.75 -15.51
N GLN A 399 9.09 1.88 -14.94
CA GLN A 399 10.33 2.02 -14.19
C GLN A 399 10.07 2.16 -12.70
N ARG A 400 9.07 2.97 -12.34
CA ARG A 400 8.67 3.24 -10.94
C ARG A 400 7.16 3.26 -10.82
N ILE A 401 6.67 2.94 -9.63
CA ILE A 401 5.25 3.02 -9.30
C ILE A 401 5.09 3.84 -8.02
N GLY A 402 4.35 4.94 -8.13
CA GLY A 402 3.91 5.76 -7.02
C GLY A 402 2.65 5.17 -6.40
N MET A 403 2.72 4.86 -5.11
CA MET A 403 1.58 4.48 -4.30
C MET A 403 1.86 4.84 -2.84
N PHE A 404 0.83 5.26 -2.10
CA PHE A 404 0.95 5.64 -0.68
C PHE A 404 2.05 6.67 -0.40
N ASP A 405 2.13 7.70 -1.23
CA ASP A 405 3.14 8.78 -1.14
C ASP A 405 4.59 8.27 -1.21
N THR A 406 4.79 7.06 -1.74
CA THR A 406 6.09 6.40 -1.87
C THR A 406 6.30 5.90 -3.30
N LEU A 407 7.56 5.93 -3.76
CA LEU A 407 7.96 5.38 -5.06
C LEU A 407 8.60 4.00 -4.87
N PHE A 408 8.05 3.02 -5.59
CA PHE A 408 8.55 1.65 -5.65
C PHE A 408 9.20 1.37 -7.01
N PRO A 409 10.28 0.58 -7.07
CA PRO A 409 10.78 0.04 -8.33
C PRO A 409 9.69 -0.81 -8.99
N ALA A 410 9.44 -0.60 -10.28
CA ALA A 410 8.40 -1.37 -10.97
C ALA A 410 8.73 -2.88 -10.99
N ALA A 411 10.00 -3.26 -11.13
CA ALA A 411 10.44 -4.65 -11.12
C ALA A 411 9.97 -5.41 -9.86
N ASP A 412 10.08 -4.78 -8.68
CA ASP A 412 9.68 -5.38 -7.40
C ASP A 412 8.17 -5.60 -7.33
N VAL A 413 7.39 -4.63 -7.81
CA VAL A 413 5.92 -4.70 -7.81
C VAL A 413 5.42 -5.72 -8.83
N PHE A 414 6.00 -5.72 -10.04
CA PHE A 414 5.61 -6.61 -11.12
C PHE A 414 6.00 -8.07 -10.84
N ALA A 415 7.12 -8.31 -10.15
CA ALA A 415 7.50 -9.65 -9.70
C ALA A 415 6.45 -10.25 -8.73
N GLU A 416 5.84 -9.42 -7.88
CA GLU A 416 4.80 -9.86 -6.95
C GLU A 416 3.42 -9.99 -7.61
N LEU A 417 3.07 -9.06 -8.51
CA LEU A 417 1.78 -9.05 -9.23
C LEU A 417 1.75 -9.94 -10.48
N LYS A 418 2.88 -10.51 -10.90
CA LYS A 418 3.03 -11.28 -12.15
C LYS A 418 2.48 -10.54 -13.39
N SER A 419 2.68 -9.22 -13.43
CA SER A 419 2.26 -8.38 -14.55
C SER A 419 3.39 -8.26 -15.58
N GLU A 420 3.07 -7.97 -16.84
CA GLU A 420 4.03 -7.81 -17.93
C GLU A 420 4.02 -6.38 -18.49
N ASN A 421 5.08 -6.02 -19.23
CA ASN A 421 5.15 -4.74 -19.93
C ASN A 421 4.04 -4.62 -20.98
N THR A 422 3.50 -3.42 -21.14
CA THR A 422 2.48 -3.17 -22.16
C THR A 422 3.15 -2.80 -23.47
N THR A 423 2.79 -3.52 -24.53
CA THR A 423 3.32 -3.31 -25.87
C THR A 423 2.17 -3.02 -26.83
N TYR A 424 2.28 -1.93 -27.58
CA TYR A 424 1.29 -1.52 -28.56
C TYR A 424 1.87 -1.68 -29.97
N ALA A 425 1.10 -2.29 -30.87
CA ALA A 425 1.49 -2.33 -32.28
C ALA A 425 1.35 -0.93 -32.88
N LEU A 426 2.40 -0.46 -33.54
CA LEU A 426 2.35 0.75 -34.34
C LEU A 426 1.87 0.42 -35.75
N GLN A 427 1.35 1.44 -36.43
CA GLN A 427 0.92 1.33 -37.82
C GLN A 427 2.09 0.88 -38.71
N ALA A 428 1.78 0.06 -39.72
CA ALA A 428 2.75 -0.29 -40.76
C ALA A 428 3.18 0.97 -41.53
N LEU A 429 4.49 1.11 -41.73
CA LEU A 429 5.06 2.26 -42.43
C LEU A 429 5.32 1.94 -43.91
N PRO A 430 5.35 2.97 -44.78
CA PRO A 430 5.76 2.82 -46.17
C PRO A 430 7.19 2.29 -46.28
N ALA A 431 7.51 1.64 -47.40
CA ALA A 431 8.85 1.17 -47.67
C ALA A 431 9.86 2.34 -47.60
N GLY A 432 10.98 2.10 -46.92
CA GLY A 432 12.03 3.10 -46.71
C GLY A 432 11.82 4.02 -45.50
N LEU A 433 10.70 3.93 -44.78
CA LEU A 433 10.43 4.69 -43.55
C LEU A 433 10.51 3.78 -42.31
N GLU A 434 11.10 4.29 -41.24
CA GLU A 434 11.26 3.56 -39.98
C GLU A 434 10.98 4.45 -38.75
N TYR A 435 10.37 3.86 -37.72
CA TYR A 435 10.26 4.50 -36.41
C TYR A 435 11.63 4.52 -35.75
N ARG A 436 12.01 5.67 -35.18
CA ARG A 436 13.34 5.86 -34.57
C ARG A 436 13.29 6.01 -33.07
N GLN A 437 12.41 6.90 -32.61
CA GLN A 437 12.44 7.35 -31.22
C GLN A 437 11.05 7.78 -30.81
N VAL A 438 10.76 7.63 -29.53
CA VAL A 438 9.61 8.23 -28.87
C VAL A 438 10.11 9.09 -27.72
N GLU A 439 9.48 10.25 -27.53
CA GLU A 439 9.77 11.15 -26.43
C GLU A 439 8.46 11.69 -25.84
N VAL A 440 8.46 11.90 -24.52
CA VAL A 440 7.30 12.46 -23.82
C VAL A 440 7.42 13.98 -23.82
N VAL A 441 6.51 14.64 -24.54
CA VAL A 441 6.39 16.09 -24.65
C VAL A 441 5.20 16.59 -23.84
N PRO A 442 5.10 17.89 -23.50
CA PRO A 442 4.00 18.40 -22.67
C PRO A 442 2.59 18.08 -23.19
N GLY A 443 2.42 17.96 -24.51
CA GLY A 443 1.15 17.64 -25.15
C GLY A 443 0.89 16.15 -25.43
N GLY A 444 1.84 15.25 -25.17
CA GLY A 444 1.67 13.83 -25.54
C GLY A 444 2.95 13.05 -25.79
N LEU A 445 2.85 12.00 -26.60
CA LEU A 445 4.00 11.21 -27.07
C LEU A 445 4.38 11.65 -28.48
N ARG A 446 5.61 12.15 -28.66
CA ARG A 446 6.16 12.49 -29.98
C ARG A 446 7.01 11.33 -30.50
N ILE A 447 6.57 10.72 -31.58
CA ILE A 447 7.25 9.62 -32.27
C ILE A 447 7.97 10.19 -33.49
N ARG A 448 9.28 9.97 -33.58
CA ARG A 448 10.11 10.36 -34.73
C ARG A 448 10.23 9.23 -35.72
N LEU A 449 10.09 9.56 -36.99
CA LEU A 449 10.24 8.68 -38.12
C LEU A 449 11.33 9.25 -39.03
N THR A 450 12.13 8.37 -39.61
CA THR A 450 13.11 8.75 -40.64
C THR A 450 13.00 7.80 -41.80
N GLY A 451 13.29 8.27 -43.00
CA GLY A 451 13.36 7.39 -44.15
C GLY A 451 14.29 7.85 -45.25
N ARG A 452 14.68 6.89 -46.09
CA ARG A 452 15.48 7.10 -47.30
C ARG A 452 14.78 6.44 -48.47
N ASP A 453 14.78 7.13 -49.61
CA ASP A 453 14.12 6.68 -50.85
C ASP A 453 12.65 6.25 -50.62
N VAL A 454 11.92 7.07 -49.86
CA VAL A 454 10.55 6.79 -49.45
C VAL A 454 9.61 6.98 -50.64
N THR A 455 8.72 6.01 -50.83
CA THR A 455 7.64 6.09 -51.81
C THR A 455 6.31 6.26 -51.09
N LEU A 456 5.62 7.37 -51.37
CA LEU A 456 4.33 7.72 -50.79
C LEU A 456 3.29 7.71 -51.92
N SER A 457 2.32 6.82 -51.83
CA SER A 457 1.12 6.88 -52.67
C SER A 457 0.08 7.81 -52.05
N LYS A 458 -0.85 8.29 -52.86
CA LYS A 458 -2.00 9.10 -52.40
C LYS A 458 -2.71 8.42 -51.22
N GLY A 459 -3.02 9.24 -50.20
CA GLY A 459 -3.67 8.89 -48.94
C GLY A 459 -3.10 7.72 -48.14
N LEU A 460 -1.86 7.30 -48.44
CA LEU A 460 -1.15 6.27 -47.68
C LEU A 460 -0.90 6.67 -46.22
N LEU A 461 -0.71 7.97 -45.96
CA LEU A 461 -0.63 8.51 -44.59
C LEU A 461 -2.00 8.55 -43.89
N GLY A 462 -3.10 8.50 -44.65
CA GLY A 462 -4.46 8.48 -44.10
C GLY A 462 -5.08 7.12 -43.91
N GLY A 463 -4.35 6.04 -44.23
CA GLY A 463 -4.90 4.69 -44.18
C GLY A 463 -5.65 4.25 -45.45
N GLY A 464 -5.33 4.83 -46.62
CA GLY A 464 -5.74 4.26 -47.92
C GLY A 464 -7.04 4.79 -48.51
N CYS A 465 -7.31 6.07 -48.32
CA CYS A 465 -8.09 6.87 -49.26
C CYS A 465 -7.15 7.48 -50.34
#